data_AF-A0AA37HB79-F1
#
_entry.id   AF-A0AA37HB79-F1
#
_cell.length_a   1.000
_cell.length_b   1.000
_cell.length_c   1.000
_cell.angle_alpha   90.00
_cell.angle_beta   90.00
_cell.angle_gamma   90.00
#
_symmetry.space_group_name_H-M   'P 1'
#
loop_
_entity.id
_entity.type
_entity.pdbx_description
1 polymer ?
#
loop_
_entity_poly.entity_id
_entity_poly.type
_entity_poly.pdbx_seq_one_letter_code
_entity_poly.pdbx_strand_id
1 'polypeptide(L)'
;MSEREILEQCTRGEISPQVALSRLLLAGMEIDVEWLAREAAARPEEPRLTAVAQLAARHRGRLGALSRLVRSGLWPGVDDVLAATAALFDRLAEEAPEAGVAFYSLGDPDELAAATAELVEVIRAWSSPAGRRVLDFGCGVGRVAIALAGEAQEILGLDLSVRMVAEARRRTGARSNLRFEQGGAGRLPIGAGEVDLLIAADSLPFVVHAGAVGNFVAEAARVLAGGGDLLVFNWSYRGEPARDVAEARALAEAYGFEVLRADERPFSIWDGAGFHLRRSS
;
A
#
# COMPACT_ATOMS: atom_id res chain seq x y z
N MET A 1 3.42 -9.04 19.80
CA MET A 1 2.85 -10.30 19.30
C MET A 1 3.98 -11.32 19.20
N SER A 2 3.73 -12.56 19.63
CA SER A 2 4.67 -13.67 19.48
C SER A 2 4.58 -14.29 18.08
N GLU A 3 5.60 -15.05 17.70
CA GLU A 3 5.63 -15.81 16.43
C GLU A 3 4.43 -16.75 16.31
N ARG A 4 4.12 -17.46 17.41
CA ARG A 4 3.00 -18.38 17.49
C ARG A 4 1.66 -17.70 17.27
N GLU A 5 1.44 -16.53 17.87
CA GLU A 5 0.21 -15.75 17.66
C GLU A 5 0.02 -15.36 16.20
N ILE A 6 1.09 -14.94 15.50
CA ILE A 6 1.03 -14.57 14.08
C ILE A 6 0.65 -15.79 13.23
N LEU A 7 1.30 -16.93 13.48
CA LEU A 7 0.98 -18.17 12.76
C LEU A 7 -0.45 -18.63 13.04
N GLU A 8 -0.93 -18.53 14.28
CA GLU A 8 -2.30 -18.87 14.65
C GLU A 8 -3.34 -17.94 13.99
N GLN A 9 -3.06 -16.65 13.82
CA GLN A 9 -3.91 -15.76 13.01
C GLN A 9 -3.98 -16.22 11.55
N CYS A 10 -2.84 -16.64 10.99
CA CYS A 10 -2.79 -17.16 9.63
C CYS A 10 -3.60 -18.46 9.48
N THR A 11 -3.48 -19.40 10.43
CA THR A 11 -4.20 -20.68 10.36
C THR A 11 -5.71 -20.51 10.52
N ARG A 12 -6.17 -19.55 11.32
CA ARG A 12 -7.58 -19.14 11.40
C ARG A 12 -8.09 -18.38 10.18
N GLY A 13 -7.21 -18.02 9.25
CA GLY A 13 -7.55 -17.30 8.03
C GLY A 13 -7.74 -15.79 8.20
N GLU A 14 -7.35 -15.23 9.35
CA GLU A 14 -7.43 -13.81 9.64
C GLU A 14 -6.41 -12.99 8.83
N ILE A 15 -5.28 -13.61 8.48
CA ILE A 15 -4.24 -13.04 7.62
C ILE A 15 -3.76 -14.07 6.59
N SER A 16 -3.21 -13.57 5.49
CA SER A 16 -2.60 -14.39 4.44
C SER A 16 -1.23 -14.97 4.89
N PRO A 17 -0.75 -16.03 4.23
CA PRO A 17 0.61 -16.52 4.43
C PRO A 17 1.70 -15.46 4.18
N GLN A 18 1.51 -14.60 3.17
CA GLN A 18 2.39 -13.46 2.87
C GLN A 18 2.44 -12.47 4.02
N VAL A 19 1.27 -12.06 4.53
CA VAL A 19 1.17 -11.14 5.66
C VAL A 19 1.78 -11.76 6.92
N ALA A 20 1.57 -13.04 7.17
CA ALA A 20 2.17 -13.74 8.31
C ALA A 20 3.71 -13.66 8.27
N LEU A 21 4.35 -14.02 7.15
CA LEU A 21 5.81 -13.90 7.02
C LEU A 21 6.28 -12.45 7.15
N SER A 22 5.56 -11.51 6.55
CA SER A 22 5.89 -10.09 6.63
C SER A 22 5.84 -9.58 8.08
N ARG A 23 4.86 -10.00 8.87
CA ARG A 23 4.72 -9.62 10.29
C ARG A 23 5.79 -10.26 11.17
N LEU A 24 6.18 -11.50 10.89
CA LEU A 24 7.32 -12.13 11.57
C LEU A 24 8.61 -11.35 11.33
N LEU A 25 8.87 -10.98 10.06
CA LEU A 25 10.02 -10.14 9.69
C LEU A 25 9.96 -8.77 10.38
N LEU A 26 8.81 -8.08 10.36
CA LEU A 26 8.62 -6.77 10.99
C LEU A 26 8.73 -6.82 12.52
N ALA A 27 8.41 -7.96 13.14
CA ALA A 27 8.64 -8.20 14.57
C ALA A 27 10.13 -8.41 14.90
N GLY A 28 11.04 -8.32 13.92
CA GLY A 28 12.47 -8.48 14.08
C GLY A 28 12.92 -9.93 14.20
N MET A 29 12.04 -10.90 13.87
CA MET A 29 12.35 -12.32 13.97
C MET A 29 13.18 -12.77 12.76
N GLU A 30 14.19 -13.59 13.02
CA GLU A 30 14.88 -14.31 11.95
C GLU A 30 14.04 -15.53 11.58
N ILE A 31 13.72 -15.67 10.30
CA ILE A 31 12.85 -16.75 9.82
C ILE A 31 13.66 -18.04 9.67
N ASP A 32 13.48 -18.97 10.60
CA ASP A 32 13.99 -20.34 10.50
C ASP A 32 13.07 -21.17 9.58
N VAL A 33 13.51 -21.33 8.33
CA VAL A 33 12.76 -22.05 7.28
C VAL A 33 12.60 -23.54 7.62
N GLU A 34 13.63 -24.15 8.22
CA GLU A 34 13.60 -25.55 8.65
C GLU A 34 12.61 -25.76 9.80
N TRP A 35 12.55 -24.82 10.74
CA TRP A 35 11.56 -24.84 11.81
C TRP A 35 10.15 -24.69 11.26
N LEU A 36 9.88 -23.71 10.39
CA LEU A 36 8.56 -23.56 9.75
C LEU A 36 8.14 -24.82 9.00
N ALA A 37 9.08 -25.49 8.32
CA ALA A 37 8.82 -26.75 7.64
C ALA A 37 8.44 -27.88 8.63
N ARG A 38 9.11 -27.96 9.79
CA ARG A 38 8.75 -28.93 10.85
C ARG A 38 7.39 -28.62 11.46
N GLU A 39 7.09 -27.35 11.73
CA GLU A 39 5.79 -26.90 12.25
C GLU A 39 4.65 -27.26 11.29
N ALA A 40 4.84 -27.01 9.99
CA ALA A 40 3.87 -27.38 8.96
C ALA A 40 3.69 -28.90 8.87
N ALA A 41 4.78 -29.67 8.93
CA ALA A 41 4.71 -31.14 8.88
C ALA A 41 4.02 -31.75 10.12
N ALA A 42 4.09 -31.10 11.27
CA ALA A 42 3.43 -31.53 12.50
C ALA A 42 1.91 -31.25 12.50
N ARG A 43 1.43 -30.35 11.63
CA ARG A 43 0.02 -29.90 11.53
C ARG A 43 -0.48 -29.96 10.07
N PRO A 44 -0.51 -31.15 9.44
CA PRO A 44 -0.87 -31.30 8.03
C PRO A 44 -2.31 -30.87 7.71
N GLU A 45 -3.19 -30.82 8.70
CA GLU A 45 -4.55 -30.29 8.61
C GLU A 45 -4.63 -28.76 8.46
N GLU A 46 -3.52 -28.04 8.65
CA GLU A 46 -3.42 -26.59 8.53
C GLU A 46 -2.75 -26.18 7.19
N PRO A 47 -3.48 -26.14 6.06
CA PRO A 47 -2.89 -25.87 4.74
C PRO A 47 -2.25 -24.48 4.63
N ARG A 48 -2.72 -23.50 5.40
CA ARG A 48 -2.14 -22.15 5.43
C ARG A 48 -0.75 -22.11 6.07
N LEU A 49 -0.51 -22.94 7.10
CA LEU A 49 0.83 -23.07 7.68
C LEU A 49 1.80 -23.73 6.70
N THR A 50 1.32 -24.73 5.95
CA THR A 50 2.09 -25.30 4.83
C THR A 50 2.43 -24.24 3.79
N ALA A 51 1.49 -23.35 3.44
CA ALA A 51 1.75 -22.24 2.52
C ALA A 51 2.79 -21.24 3.06
N VAL A 52 2.75 -20.92 4.36
CA VAL A 52 3.78 -20.09 5.03
C VAL A 52 5.17 -20.73 4.89
N ALA A 53 5.30 -22.03 5.21
CA ALA A 53 6.56 -22.73 5.10
C ALA A 53 7.08 -22.80 3.66
N GLN A 54 6.19 -23.03 2.68
CA GLN A 54 6.53 -23.05 1.26
C GLN A 54 7.00 -21.68 0.75
N LEU A 55 6.31 -20.60 1.13
CA LEU A 55 6.75 -19.24 0.81
C LEU A 55 8.11 -18.94 1.45
N ALA A 56 8.30 -19.28 2.72
CA ALA A 56 9.58 -19.07 3.40
C ALA A 56 10.72 -19.81 2.69
N ALA A 57 10.48 -21.05 2.27
CA ALA A 57 11.44 -21.84 1.49
C ALA A 57 11.73 -21.23 0.12
N ARG A 58 10.68 -20.82 -0.63
CA ARG A 58 10.80 -20.19 -1.95
C ARG A 58 11.62 -18.90 -1.90
N HIS A 59 11.42 -18.09 -0.87
CA HIS A 59 12.05 -16.77 -0.73
C HIS A 59 13.24 -16.76 0.22
N ARG A 60 13.79 -17.91 0.62
CA ARG A 60 14.92 -18.03 1.58
C ARG A 60 16.07 -17.06 1.30
N GLY A 61 16.44 -16.89 0.02
CA GLY A 61 17.51 -15.98 -0.39
C GLY A 61 17.23 -14.49 -0.17
N ARG A 62 15.96 -14.10 -0.06
CA ARG A 62 15.50 -12.71 0.17
C ARG A 62 15.23 -12.42 1.63
N LEU A 63 14.75 -13.39 2.41
CA LEU A 63 14.37 -13.20 3.82
C LEU A 63 15.50 -12.57 4.65
N GLY A 64 16.74 -13.02 4.48
CA GLY A 64 17.88 -12.44 5.20
C GLY A 64 18.17 -10.98 4.85
N ALA A 65 17.93 -10.57 3.60
CA ALA A 65 18.05 -9.17 3.19
C ALA A 65 16.92 -8.31 3.80
N LEU A 66 15.68 -8.82 3.80
CA LEU A 66 14.55 -8.16 4.44
C LEU A 66 14.73 -8.03 5.95
N SER A 67 15.21 -9.06 6.64
CA SER A 67 15.52 -8.98 8.07
C SER A 67 16.60 -7.92 8.37
N ARG A 68 17.61 -7.76 7.49
CA ARG A 68 18.60 -6.68 7.64
C ARG A 68 17.98 -5.30 7.41
N LEU A 69 17.13 -5.17 6.39
CA LEU A 69 16.40 -3.95 6.10
C LEU A 69 15.52 -3.52 7.28
N VAL A 70 14.72 -4.44 7.85
CA VAL A 70 13.90 -4.19 9.06
C VAL A 70 14.78 -3.71 10.22
N ARG A 71 15.89 -4.39 10.49
CA ARG A 71 16.84 -4.01 11.55
C ARG A 71 17.51 -2.65 11.32
N SER A 72 17.61 -2.21 10.07
CA SER A 72 18.16 -0.90 9.70
C SER A 72 17.17 0.27 9.85
N GLY A 73 15.93 -0.04 10.23
CA GLY A 73 14.84 0.93 10.47
C GLY A 73 13.91 1.07 9.26
N LEU A 74 12.67 0.59 9.42
CA LEU A 74 11.57 0.75 8.45
C LEU A 74 10.54 1.80 8.86
N TRP A 75 10.74 2.47 10.00
CA TRP A 75 9.84 3.49 10.49
C TRP A 75 10.60 4.80 10.68
N PRO A 76 10.15 5.91 10.07
CA PRO A 76 10.77 7.22 10.28
C PRO A 76 10.65 7.60 11.76
N GLY A 77 11.70 8.25 12.29
CA GLY A 77 11.64 8.85 13.63
C GLY A 77 10.60 9.97 13.73
N VAL A 78 10.32 10.43 14.95
CA VAL A 78 9.32 11.47 15.21
C VAL A 78 9.74 12.88 14.79
N ASP A 79 11.04 13.10 14.57
CA ASP A 79 11.59 14.39 14.14
C ASP A 79 11.70 14.44 12.61
N ASP A 80 11.08 15.45 11.99
CA ASP A 80 10.97 15.64 10.52
C ASP A 80 10.47 14.39 9.78
N VAL A 81 9.26 13.95 10.15
CA VAL A 81 8.60 12.73 9.64
C VAL A 81 8.62 12.67 8.11
N LEU A 82 8.45 13.79 7.42
CA LEU A 82 8.43 13.82 5.95
C LEU A 82 9.81 13.55 5.35
N ALA A 83 10.86 14.26 5.79
CA ALA A 83 12.21 14.01 5.28
C ALA A 83 12.69 12.58 5.61
N ALA A 84 12.37 12.10 6.82
CA ALA A 84 12.69 10.73 7.22
C ALA A 84 11.94 9.68 6.38
N THR A 85 10.66 9.93 6.07
CA THR A 85 9.87 9.08 5.16
C THR A 85 10.47 9.07 3.76
N ALA A 86 10.83 10.24 3.22
CA ALA A 86 11.46 10.34 1.90
C ALA A 86 12.77 9.55 1.83
N ALA A 87 13.64 9.70 2.83
CA ALA A 87 14.91 9.01 2.91
C ALA A 87 14.75 7.48 3.05
N LEU A 88 13.73 7.03 3.79
CA LEU A 88 13.37 5.61 3.89
C LEU A 88 12.99 5.05 2.52
N PHE A 89 12.08 5.70 1.80
CA PHE A 89 11.65 5.22 0.48
C PHE A 89 12.74 5.35 -0.58
N ASP A 90 13.62 6.35 -0.47
CA ASP A 90 14.82 6.46 -1.31
C ASP A 90 15.80 5.28 -1.12
N ARG A 91 15.91 4.75 0.11
CA ARG A 91 16.68 3.52 0.38
C ARG A 91 15.96 2.28 -0.16
N LEU A 92 14.66 2.17 0.12
CA LEU A 92 13.85 1.03 -0.32
C LEU A 92 13.83 0.88 -1.85
N ALA A 93 13.78 2.00 -2.58
CA ALA A 93 13.84 1.99 -4.04
C ALA A 93 15.13 1.36 -4.59
N GLU A 94 16.25 1.46 -3.87
CA GLU A 94 17.52 0.86 -4.27
C GLU A 94 17.69 -0.58 -3.80
N GLU A 95 17.33 -0.85 -2.53
CA GLU A 95 17.67 -2.12 -1.89
C GLU A 95 16.61 -3.21 -2.15
N ALA A 96 15.33 -2.83 -2.18
CA ALA A 96 14.22 -3.78 -2.28
C ALA A 96 12.93 -3.08 -2.78
N PRO A 97 12.89 -2.60 -4.04
CA PRO A 97 11.79 -1.76 -4.54
C PRO A 97 10.41 -2.43 -4.40
N GLU A 98 10.32 -3.76 -4.60
CA GLU A 98 9.07 -4.52 -4.44
C GLU A 98 8.58 -4.54 -2.99
N ALA A 99 9.49 -4.82 -2.05
CA ALA A 99 9.17 -4.82 -0.62
C ALA A 99 8.89 -3.40 -0.10
N GLY A 100 9.45 -2.38 -0.77
CA GLY A 100 9.22 -0.98 -0.45
C GLY A 100 7.78 -0.53 -0.68
N VAL A 101 7.10 -1.05 -1.70
CA VAL A 101 5.71 -0.67 -2.03
C VAL A 101 4.65 -1.67 -1.57
N ALA A 102 5.08 -2.87 -1.15
CA ALA A 102 4.26 -3.90 -0.54
C ALA A 102 5.19 -4.87 0.20
N PHE A 103 5.43 -4.66 1.49
CA PHE A 103 6.38 -5.48 2.25
C PHE A 103 6.01 -6.97 2.26
N TYR A 104 4.71 -7.26 2.19
CA TYR A 104 4.15 -8.61 2.07
C TYR A 104 4.43 -9.29 0.70
N SER A 105 4.98 -8.58 -0.29
CA SER A 105 5.53 -9.21 -1.51
C SER A 105 6.85 -9.95 -1.26
N LEU A 106 7.45 -9.80 -0.08
CA LEU A 106 8.72 -10.43 0.29
C LEU A 106 9.88 -10.08 -0.69
N GLY A 107 9.79 -8.92 -1.35
CA GLY A 107 10.77 -8.47 -2.33
C GLY A 107 10.75 -9.30 -3.63
N ASP A 108 9.68 -10.03 -3.88
CA ASP A 108 9.52 -10.88 -5.05
C ASP A 108 8.59 -10.21 -6.09
N PRO A 109 9.05 -10.02 -7.34
CA PRO A 109 8.23 -9.39 -8.38
C PRO A 109 6.93 -10.12 -8.70
N ASP A 110 6.89 -11.45 -8.59
CA ASP A 110 5.70 -12.24 -8.92
C ASP A 110 4.65 -12.12 -7.81
N GLU A 111 5.08 -12.12 -6.53
CA GLU A 111 4.19 -11.85 -5.39
C GLU A 111 3.66 -10.41 -5.43
N LEU A 112 4.50 -9.44 -5.83
CA LEU A 112 4.05 -8.05 -6.04
C LEU A 112 3.04 -7.96 -7.17
N ALA A 113 3.26 -8.67 -8.28
CA ALA A 113 2.34 -8.68 -9.42
C ALA A 113 0.99 -9.28 -9.03
N ALA A 114 0.97 -10.37 -8.27
CA ALA A 114 -0.26 -10.99 -7.76
C ALA A 114 -1.05 -10.03 -6.85
N ALA A 115 -0.37 -9.40 -5.89
CA ALA A 115 -0.98 -8.39 -5.02
C ALA A 115 -1.50 -7.17 -5.79
N THR A 116 -0.78 -6.75 -6.84
CA THR A 116 -1.17 -5.62 -7.68
C THR A 116 -2.40 -5.96 -8.53
N ALA A 117 -2.47 -7.17 -9.07
CA ALA A 117 -3.64 -7.61 -9.82
C ALA A 117 -4.90 -7.60 -8.94
N GLU A 118 -4.81 -8.12 -7.71
CA GLU A 118 -5.93 -8.10 -6.76
C GLU A 118 -6.38 -6.67 -6.42
N LEU A 119 -5.41 -5.78 -6.14
CA LEU A 119 -5.69 -4.37 -5.87
C LEU A 119 -6.38 -3.67 -7.05
N VAL A 120 -5.92 -3.93 -8.27
CA VAL A 120 -6.47 -3.36 -9.49
C VAL A 120 -7.90 -3.84 -9.76
N GLU A 121 -8.21 -5.12 -9.51
CA GLU A 121 -9.58 -5.63 -9.61
C GLU A 121 -10.52 -4.93 -8.61
N VAL A 122 -10.05 -4.71 -7.37
CA VAL A 122 -10.82 -3.97 -6.37
C VAL A 122 -11.04 -2.52 -6.81
N ILE A 123 -10.01 -1.84 -7.33
CA ILE A 123 -10.14 -0.49 -7.89
C ILE A 123 -11.19 -0.46 -9.00
N ARG A 124 -11.12 -1.37 -9.98
CA ARG A 124 -12.10 -1.48 -11.08
C ARG A 124 -13.52 -1.68 -10.57
N ALA A 125 -13.70 -2.54 -9.57
CA ALA A 125 -15.00 -2.85 -8.99
C ALA A 125 -15.57 -1.68 -8.18
N TRP A 126 -14.73 -0.93 -7.47
CA TRP A 126 -15.17 0.19 -6.64
C TRP A 126 -15.42 1.44 -7.46
N SER A 127 -14.52 1.73 -8.41
CA SER A 127 -14.55 2.93 -9.21
C SER A 127 -13.73 2.74 -10.49
N SER A 128 -14.42 2.45 -11.60
CA SER A 128 -13.76 2.17 -12.88
C SER A 128 -12.83 3.34 -13.30
N PRO A 129 -11.58 3.05 -13.70
CA PRO A 129 -10.63 4.06 -14.19
C PRO A 129 -10.87 4.42 -15.67
N ALA A 130 -11.76 3.70 -16.37
CA ALA A 130 -11.92 3.81 -17.81
C ALA A 130 -12.24 5.25 -18.26
N GLY A 131 -11.39 5.83 -19.10
CA GLY A 131 -11.56 7.19 -19.63
C GLY A 131 -11.41 8.32 -18.59
N ARG A 132 -10.87 8.03 -17.40
CA ARG A 132 -10.71 9.02 -16.32
C ARG A 132 -9.31 9.57 -16.20
N ARG A 133 -9.21 10.77 -15.63
CA ARG A 133 -7.96 11.39 -15.17
C ARG A 133 -7.68 10.89 -13.77
N VAL A 134 -6.61 10.11 -13.61
CA VAL A 134 -6.30 9.40 -12.36
C VAL A 134 -5.09 10.04 -11.68
N LEU A 135 -5.18 10.22 -10.37
CA LEU A 135 -4.04 10.52 -9.50
C LEU A 135 -3.70 9.28 -8.66
N ASP A 136 -2.48 8.77 -8.79
CA ASP A 136 -1.91 7.72 -7.94
C ASP A 136 -0.99 8.37 -6.91
N PHE A 137 -1.48 8.59 -5.69
CA PHE A 137 -0.78 9.29 -4.62
C PHE A 137 0.04 8.32 -3.75
N GLY A 138 1.35 8.57 -3.65
CA GLY A 138 2.31 7.61 -3.12
C GLY A 138 2.49 6.44 -4.07
N CYS A 139 2.71 6.72 -5.35
CA CYS A 139 2.71 5.71 -6.41
C CYS A 139 3.86 4.70 -6.31
N GLY A 140 4.90 4.98 -5.51
CA GLY A 140 6.08 4.15 -5.36
C GLY A 140 6.75 3.88 -6.71
N VAL A 141 6.94 2.61 -7.04
CA VAL A 141 7.48 2.15 -8.34
C VAL A 141 6.45 2.14 -9.46
N GLY A 142 5.27 2.76 -9.27
CA GLY A 142 4.22 2.91 -10.28
C GLY A 142 3.38 1.66 -10.53
N ARG A 143 3.34 0.70 -9.61
CA ARG A 143 2.69 -0.61 -9.83
C ARG A 143 1.21 -0.50 -10.20
N VAL A 144 0.47 0.41 -9.57
CA VAL A 144 -0.97 0.63 -9.82
C VAL A 144 -1.16 1.44 -11.10
N ALA A 145 -0.53 2.61 -11.20
CA ALA A 145 -0.58 3.43 -12.42
C ALA A 145 -0.24 2.64 -13.71
N ILE A 146 0.82 1.83 -13.71
CA ILE A 146 1.21 1.04 -14.88
C ILE A 146 0.16 0.01 -15.27
N ALA A 147 -0.48 -0.63 -14.28
CA ALA A 147 -1.51 -1.65 -14.53
C ALA A 147 -2.82 -1.05 -15.06
N LEU A 148 -3.17 0.18 -14.66
CA LEU A 148 -4.39 0.88 -15.07
C LEU A 148 -4.21 1.70 -16.37
N ALA A 149 -2.98 1.84 -16.87
CA ALA A 149 -2.64 2.71 -17.98
C ALA A 149 -3.40 2.41 -19.28
N GLY A 150 -3.80 1.16 -19.50
CA GLY A 150 -4.55 0.77 -20.71
C GLY A 150 -6.01 1.22 -20.72
N GLU A 151 -6.53 1.68 -19.57
CA GLU A 151 -7.94 2.01 -19.38
C GLU A 151 -8.15 3.50 -19.09
N ALA A 152 -7.25 4.11 -18.33
CA ALA A 152 -7.33 5.52 -17.96
C ALA A 152 -7.03 6.48 -19.12
N GLN A 153 -7.67 7.64 -19.12
CA GLN A 153 -7.36 8.72 -20.07
C GLN A 153 -5.94 9.23 -19.84
N GLU A 154 -5.62 9.55 -18.59
CA GLU A 154 -4.27 9.91 -18.15
C GLU A 154 -4.09 9.53 -16.68
N ILE A 155 -2.85 9.25 -16.29
CA ILE A 155 -2.50 8.99 -14.90
C ILE A 155 -1.27 9.82 -14.52
N LEU A 156 -1.40 10.56 -13.42
CA LEU A 156 -0.28 11.19 -12.73
C LEU A 156 0.02 10.40 -11.46
N GLY A 157 1.22 9.83 -11.37
CA GLY A 157 1.75 9.27 -10.13
C GLY A 157 2.57 10.31 -9.38
N LEU A 158 2.26 10.53 -8.11
CA LEU A 158 3.06 11.37 -7.22
C LEU A 158 3.70 10.49 -6.13
N ASP A 159 4.98 10.71 -5.87
CA ASP A 159 5.65 10.09 -4.71
C ASP A 159 6.63 11.07 -4.06
N LEU A 160 6.81 10.96 -2.74
CA LEU A 160 7.72 11.82 -1.99
C LEU A 160 9.18 11.50 -2.32
N SER A 161 9.48 10.23 -2.59
CA SER A 161 10.81 9.74 -2.92
C SER A 161 11.15 9.99 -4.39
N VAL A 162 12.24 10.70 -4.63
CA VAL A 162 12.72 10.95 -5.99
C VAL A 162 13.18 9.65 -6.66
N ARG A 163 13.64 8.68 -5.87
CA ARG A 163 14.11 7.38 -6.37
C ARG A 163 12.97 6.43 -6.70
N MET A 164 11.87 6.45 -5.94
CA MET A 164 10.63 5.77 -6.31
C MET A 164 10.11 6.30 -7.65
N VAL A 165 10.05 7.63 -7.81
CA VAL A 165 9.67 8.27 -9.09
C VAL A 165 10.61 7.86 -10.23
N ALA A 166 11.92 7.84 -10.00
CA ALA A 166 12.89 7.41 -11.01
C ALA A 166 12.66 5.95 -11.43
N GLU A 167 12.39 5.06 -10.47
CA GLU A 167 12.09 3.67 -10.72
C GLU A 167 10.75 3.48 -11.45
N ALA A 168 9.71 4.22 -11.07
CA ALA A 168 8.42 4.23 -11.77
C ALA A 168 8.59 4.66 -13.23
N ARG A 169 9.32 5.75 -13.49
CA ARG A 169 9.66 6.21 -14.85
C ARG A 169 10.40 5.14 -15.65
N ARG A 170 11.33 4.41 -15.02
CA ARG A 170 12.04 3.30 -15.66
C ARG A 170 11.09 2.15 -16.05
N ARG A 171 10.12 1.80 -15.19
CA ARG A 171 9.12 0.73 -15.44
C ARG A 171 8.01 1.15 -16.41
N THR A 172 7.77 2.45 -16.57
CA THR A 172 6.70 3.03 -17.41
C THR A 172 6.79 2.60 -18.87
N GLY A 173 8.02 2.45 -19.41
CA GLY A 173 8.22 2.20 -20.83
C GLY A 173 7.72 3.36 -21.70
N ALA A 174 7.18 3.06 -22.88
CA ALA A 174 6.78 4.05 -23.90
C ALA A 174 5.33 4.58 -23.76
N ARG A 175 4.72 4.49 -22.57
CA ARG A 175 3.32 4.89 -22.35
C ARG A 175 3.22 6.42 -22.21
N SER A 176 2.53 7.07 -23.14
CA SER A 176 2.42 8.55 -23.18
C SER A 176 1.38 9.12 -22.21
N ASN A 177 0.45 8.31 -21.73
CA ASN A 177 -0.60 8.73 -20.80
C ASN A 177 -0.21 8.55 -19.32
N LEU A 178 1.02 8.13 -19.03
CA LEU A 178 1.57 8.03 -17.68
C LEU A 178 2.62 9.11 -17.44
N ARG A 179 2.46 9.86 -16.35
CA ARG A 179 3.47 10.79 -15.84
C ARG A 179 3.76 10.47 -14.38
N PHE A 180 5.01 10.61 -13.97
CA PHE A 180 5.43 10.42 -12.58
C PHE A 180 6.23 11.64 -12.15
N GLU A 181 5.88 12.22 -11.02
CA GLU A 181 6.50 13.43 -10.48
C GLU A 181 6.74 13.31 -8.98
N GLN A 182 7.73 14.05 -8.49
CA GLN A 182 7.97 14.14 -7.05
C GLN A 182 6.91 15.04 -6.43
N GLY A 183 6.23 14.57 -5.38
CA GLY A 183 5.19 15.31 -4.67
C GLY A 183 4.77 14.63 -3.37
N GLY A 184 4.29 15.40 -2.40
CA GLY A 184 3.86 14.90 -1.09
C GLY A 184 2.48 15.43 -0.68
N ALA A 185 2.12 15.25 0.59
CA ALA A 185 0.83 15.66 1.16
C ALA A 185 0.66 17.19 1.37
N GLY A 186 1.51 17.99 0.73
CA GLY A 186 1.35 19.43 0.65
C GLY A 186 0.35 19.83 -0.44
N ARG A 187 0.44 21.07 -0.91
CA ARG A 187 -0.35 21.54 -2.06
C ARG A 187 0.01 20.72 -3.30
N LEU A 188 -0.95 19.98 -3.85
CA LEU A 188 -0.75 19.17 -5.05
C LEU A 188 -0.60 20.09 -6.28
N PRO A 189 0.31 19.80 -7.22
CA PRO A 189 0.55 20.60 -8.42
C PRO A 189 -0.52 20.37 -9.50
N ILE A 190 -1.79 20.34 -9.10
CA ILE A 190 -2.95 19.97 -9.91
C ILE A 190 -4.04 21.03 -9.70
N GLY A 191 -4.72 21.43 -10.77
CA GLY A 191 -5.84 22.36 -10.71
C GLY A 191 -7.05 21.82 -9.95
N ALA A 192 -8.01 22.69 -9.65
CA ALA A 192 -9.23 22.26 -9.00
C ALA A 192 -10.14 21.49 -9.98
N GLY A 193 -10.71 20.37 -9.55
CA GLY A 193 -11.58 19.54 -10.40
C GLY A 193 -10.90 18.86 -11.60
N GLU A 194 -9.56 18.75 -11.58
CA GLU A 194 -8.78 18.17 -12.67
C GLU A 194 -8.58 16.65 -12.56
N VAL A 195 -9.00 16.03 -11.47
CA VAL A 195 -8.89 14.58 -11.22
C VAL A 195 -10.29 13.99 -11.12
N ASP A 196 -10.50 12.84 -11.75
CA ASP A 196 -11.77 12.12 -11.61
C ASP A 196 -11.64 10.99 -10.59
N LEU A 197 -10.46 10.36 -10.46
CA LEU A 197 -10.18 9.27 -9.53
C LEU A 197 -8.84 9.50 -8.83
N LEU A 198 -8.83 9.55 -7.49
CA LEU A 198 -7.63 9.61 -6.66
C LEU A 198 -7.47 8.27 -5.94
N ILE A 199 -6.29 7.67 -6.05
CA ILE A 199 -5.94 6.40 -5.39
C ILE A 199 -4.78 6.67 -4.44
N ALA A 200 -4.90 6.22 -3.20
CA ALA A 200 -3.81 6.20 -2.21
C ALA A 200 -3.69 4.78 -1.67
N ALA A 201 -2.81 3.98 -2.28
CA ALA A 201 -2.62 2.58 -1.93
C ALA A 201 -1.39 2.39 -1.03
N ASP A 202 -1.64 2.12 0.25
CA ASP A 202 -0.64 1.94 1.32
C ASP A 202 0.28 3.15 1.54
N SER A 203 -0.13 4.34 1.10
CA SER A 203 0.60 5.60 1.26
C SER A 203 0.03 6.50 2.36
N LEU A 204 -1.29 6.46 2.58
CA LEU A 204 -1.95 7.28 3.60
C LEU A 204 -1.46 7.04 5.04
N PRO A 205 -1.01 5.82 5.45
CA PRO A 205 -0.49 5.62 6.80
C PRO A 205 0.69 6.54 7.16
N PHE A 206 1.54 6.88 6.18
CA PHE A 206 2.66 7.81 6.38
C PHE A 206 2.19 9.26 6.49
N VAL A 207 1.14 9.64 5.76
CA VAL A 207 0.49 10.94 5.87
C VAL A 207 -0.19 11.11 7.23
N VAL A 208 -0.84 10.06 7.71
CA VAL A 208 -1.44 10.00 9.05
C VAL A 208 -0.36 10.12 10.12
N HIS A 209 0.75 9.40 9.97
CA HIS A 209 1.88 9.49 10.90
C HIS A 209 2.48 10.90 10.95
N ALA A 210 2.56 11.58 9.80
CA ALA A 210 3.01 12.97 9.70
C ALA A 210 1.98 14.02 10.21
N GLY A 211 0.80 13.59 10.68
CA GLY A 211 -0.25 14.49 11.14
C GLY A 211 -0.90 15.32 10.01
N ALA A 212 -0.74 14.91 8.76
CA ALA A 212 -1.14 15.68 7.57
C ALA A 212 -2.43 15.16 6.90
N VAL A 213 -3.13 14.20 7.50
CA VAL A 213 -4.32 13.56 6.91
C VAL A 213 -5.43 14.57 6.57
N GLY A 214 -5.63 15.58 7.42
CA GLY A 214 -6.61 16.65 7.14
C GLY A 214 -6.24 17.46 5.89
N ASN A 215 -4.96 17.84 5.74
CA ASN A 215 -4.47 18.56 4.56
C ASN A 215 -4.59 17.71 3.29
N PHE A 216 -4.29 16.41 3.39
CA PHE A 216 -4.45 15.48 2.28
C PHE A 216 -5.91 15.39 1.82
N VAL A 217 -6.87 15.19 2.74
CA VAL A 217 -8.29 15.10 2.37
C VAL A 217 -8.81 16.44 1.82
N ALA A 218 -8.34 17.57 2.36
CA ALA A 218 -8.65 18.89 1.82
C ALA A 218 -8.15 19.07 0.37
N GLU A 219 -6.91 18.68 0.09
CA GLU A 219 -6.34 18.73 -1.27
C GLU A 219 -7.02 17.73 -2.21
N ALA A 220 -7.35 16.52 -1.73
CA ALA A 220 -8.15 15.56 -2.48
C ALA A 220 -9.51 16.17 -2.88
N ALA A 221 -10.21 16.84 -1.96
CA ALA A 221 -11.48 17.51 -2.25
C ALA A 221 -11.35 18.63 -3.28
N ARG A 222 -10.21 19.32 -3.29
CA ARG A 222 -9.92 20.41 -4.22
C ARG A 222 -9.64 19.88 -5.62
N VAL A 223 -8.79 18.87 -5.77
CA VAL A 223 -8.36 18.36 -7.08
C VAL A 223 -9.41 17.46 -7.73
N LEU A 224 -10.23 16.77 -6.94
CA LEU A 224 -11.30 15.94 -7.47
C LEU A 224 -12.44 16.78 -8.06
N ALA A 225 -12.90 16.39 -9.25
CA ALA A 225 -14.13 16.90 -9.84
C ALA A 225 -15.34 16.52 -8.97
N GLY A 226 -16.45 17.25 -9.12
CA GLY A 226 -17.73 16.85 -8.52
C GLY A 226 -18.13 15.45 -9.01
N GLY A 227 -18.45 14.55 -8.07
CA GLY A 227 -18.69 13.13 -8.36
C GLY A 227 -17.42 12.27 -8.54
N GLY A 228 -16.23 12.85 -8.44
CA GLY A 228 -14.96 12.11 -8.46
C GLY A 228 -14.77 11.26 -7.20
N ASP A 229 -13.93 10.22 -7.29
CA ASP A 229 -13.76 9.25 -6.21
C ASP A 229 -12.35 9.30 -5.60
N LEU A 230 -12.29 9.20 -4.28
CA LEU A 230 -11.08 8.96 -3.50
C LEU A 230 -11.12 7.52 -2.98
N LEU A 231 -10.18 6.70 -3.43
CA LEU A 231 -9.93 5.35 -2.94
C LEU A 231 -8.69 5.37 -2.06
N VAL A 232 -8.85 4.99 -0.80
CA VAL A 232 -7.75 4.79 0.14
C VAL A 232 -7.69 3.31 0.45
N PHE A 233 -6.54 2.69 0.25
CA PHE A 233 -6.30 1.34 0.72
C PHE A 233 -5.25 1.39 1.82
N ASN A 234 -5.69 1.00 3.01
CA ASN A 234 -5.04 1.16 4.30
C ASN A 234 -4.96 2.62 4.76
N TRP A 235 -5.77 2.98 5.77
CA TRP A 235 -5.87 4.34 6.28
C TRP A 235 -4.69 4.70 7.19
N SER A 236 -4.38 3.83 8.15
CA SER A 236 -3.29 4.03 9.10
C SER A 236 -2.68 2.70 9.56
N TYR A 237 -1.46 2.77 10.11
CA TYR A 237 -0.84 1.63 10.82
C TYR A 237 -1.09 1.68 12.34
N ARG A 238 -2.06 2.47 12.83
CA ARG A 238 -2.35 2.59 14.27
C ARG A 238 -2.91 1.29 14.87
N GLY A 239 -3.51 0.43 14.05
CA GLY A 239 -4.19 -0.78 14.52
C GLY A 239 -5.51 -0.49 15.26
N GLU A 240 -6.13 0.67 15.00
CA GLU A 240 -7.38 1.13 15.63
C GLU A 240 -8.48 1.34 14.56
N PRO A 241 -9.10 0.30 13.98
CA PRO A 241 -10.03 0.45 12.85
C PRO A 241 -11.22 1.38 13.14
N ALA A 242 -11.77 1.32 14.35
CA ALA A 242 -12.87 2.19 14.77
C ALA A 242 -12.48 3.68 14.74
N ARG A 243 -11.22 3.99 15.07
CA ARG A 243 -10.69 5.35 15.01
C ARG A 243 -10.50 5.81 13.57
N ASP A 244 -9.98 4.94 12.70
CA ASP A 244 -9.79 5.25 11.28
C ASP A 244 -11.14 5.50 10.58
N VAL A 245 -12.16 4.69 10.88
CA VAL A 245 -13.52 4.92 10.39
C VAL A 245 -14.10 6.26 10.87
N ALA A 246 -13.91 6.60 12.15
CA ALA A 246 -14.38 7.86 12.70
C ALA A 246 -13.66 9.07 12.07
N GLU A 247 -12.33 9.00 11.91
CA GLU A 247 -11.51 10.04 11.28
C GLU A 247 -11.89 10.22 9.80
N ALA A 248 -12.05 9.12 9.05
CA ALA A 248 -12.48 9.17 7.66
C ALA A 248 -13.87 9.81 7.49
N ARG A 249 -14.84 9.49 8.36
CA ARG A 249 -16.18 10.09 8.34
C ARG A 249 -16.16 11.57 8.68
N ALA A 250 -15.43 11.96 9.71
CA ALA A 250 -15.33 13.36 10.12
C ALA A 250 -14.68 14.23 9.02
N LEU A 251 -13.61 13.73 8.39
CA LEU A 251 -12.95 14.42 7.28
C LEU A 251 -13.82 14.44 6.02
N ALA A 252 -14.57 13.37 5.75
CA ALA A 252 -15.51 13.34 4.64
C ALA A 252 -16.58 14.44 4.79
N GLU A 253 -17.19 14.55 5.97
CA GLU A 253 -18.16 15.61 6.27
C GLU A 253 -17.54 17.01 6.12
N ALA A 254 -16.35 17.23 6.68
CA ALA A 254 -15.69 18.54 6.65
C ALA A 254 -15.33 19.01 5.23
N TYR A 255 -15.04 18.09 4.31
CA TYR A 255 -14.54 18.41 2.96
C TYR A 255 -15.49 18.02 1.83
N GLY A 256 -16.75 17.69 2.14
CA GLY A 256 -17.78 17.45 1.15
C GLY A 256 -17.58 16.15 0.37
N PHE A 257 -17.39 15.05 1.10
CA PHE A 257 -17.42 13.69 0.58
C PHE A 257 -18.57 12.88 1.15
N GLU A 258 -19.11 11.97 0.35
CA GLU A 258 -19.95 10.86 0.78
C GLU A 258 -19.07 9.63 1.01
N VAL A 259 -19.20 8.97 2.17
CA VAL A 259 -18.48 7.72 2.47
C VAL A 259 -19.29 6.55 1.95
N LEU A 260 -18.87 5.96 0.83
CA LEU A 260 -19.52 4.80 0.22
C LEU A 260 -19.08 3.48 0.86
N ARG A 261 -17.83 3.40 1.31
CA ARG A 261 -17.23 2.23 1.98
C ARG A 261 -16.23 2.68 3.03
N ALA A 262 -16.15 1.94 4.14
CA ALA A 262 -15.17 2.19 5.21
C ALA A 262 -14.81 0.87 5.90
N ASP A 263 -13.52 0.62 6.07
CA ASP A 263 -12.96 -0.61 6.65
C ASP A 263 -13.38 -1.91 5.93
N GLU A 264 -13.53 -1.86 4.60
CA GLU A 264 -13.71 -3.08 3.81
C GLU A 264 -12.36 -3.78 3.58
N ARG A 265 -12.30 -5.10 3.70
CA ARG A 265 -11.07 -5.88 3.50
C ARG A 265 -11.22 -6.84 2.32
N PRO A 266 -11.18 -6.34 1.08
CA PRO A 266 -11.50 -7.13 -0.11
C PRO A 266 -10.33 -8.00 -0.61
N PHE A 267 -9.23 -8.07 0.13
CA PHE A 267 -7.98 -8.69 -0.31
C PHE A 267 -7.78 -10.06 0.35
N SER A 268 -7.19 -10.98 -0.41
CA SER A 268 -6.79 -12.31 0.02
C SER A 268 -5.29 -12.40 0.28
N ILE A 269 -4.47 -11.58 -0.39
CA ILE A 269 -3.01 -11.52 -0.19
C ILE A 269 -2.64 -10.49 0.87
N TRP A 270 -3.35 -9.36 0.93
CA TRP A 270 -3.10 -8.27 1.87
C TRP A 270 -4.22 -8.19 2.92
N ASP A 271 -3.95 -7.58 4.06
CA ASP A 271 -4.87 -7.38 5.18
C ASP A 271 -5.30 -5.92 5.36
N GLY A 272 -4.94 -5.05 4.40
CA GLY A 272 -5.29 -3.64 4.39
C GLY A 272 -6.79 -3.39 4.28
N ALA A 273 -7.25 -2.35 4.99
CA ALA A 273 -8.63 -1.90 4.99
C ALA A 273 -8.83 -0.78 3.95
N GLY A 274 -9.80 -0.95 3.05
CA GLY A 274 -10.15 0.01 2.02
C GLY A 274 -11.29 0.94 2.41
N PHE A 275 -11.21 2.16 1.90
CA PHE A 275 -12.18 3.24 2.07
C PHE A 275 -12.47 3.85 0.69
N HIS A 276 -13.74 4.15 0.44
CA HIS A 276 -14.19 4.77 -0.80
C HIS A 276 -15.04 5.97 -0.46
N LEU A 277 -14.53 7.16 -0.81
CA LEU A 277 -15.19 8.44 -0.60
C LEU A 277 -15.50 9.06 -1.96
N ARG A 278 -16.71 9.59 -2.15
CA ARG A 278 -17.13 10.27 -3.38
C ARG A 278 -17.29 11.75 -3.13
N ARG A 279 -16.65 12.58 -3.95
CA ARG A 279 -16.76 14.04 -3.87
C ARG A 279 -18.19 14.45 -4.19
N SER A 280 -18.82 15.20 -3.29
CA SER A 280 -20.13 15.80 -3.57
C SER A 280 -20.04 16.74 -4.78
N SER A 281 -21.09 16.73 -5.59
CA SER A 281 -21.31 17.66 -6.72
C SER A 281 -21.25 19.13 -6.31
#